data_AF-J3I5V9-F1
#
_entry.id   AF-J3I5V9-F1
#
_cell.length_a   1.000
_cell.length_b   1.000
_cell.length_c   1.000
_cell.angle_alpha   90.00
_cell.angle_beta   90.00
_cell.angle_gamma   90.00
#
_symmetry.space_group_name_H-M   'P 1'
#
loop_
_entity.id
_entity.type
_entity.pdbx_description
1 polymer ?
#
loop_
_entity_poly.entity_id
_entity_poly.type
_entity_poly.pdbx_seq_one_letter_code
_entity_poly.pdbx_strand_id
1 'polypeptide(L)'
;MSKLTRRTILKSGGAAAGTLLLPRFAIAQADNRPSVTIAVQKVTNSNVLDVLREQSNVGERVFFSSIWEGLISKNWRGSLEAVPGLATEWRRIDDQTVEVKLRQGVKFHNGDELTAEDVVFTFSRERMFGETEAKSRSTIQAFEKIPMPKPGKELPPDVPAVARRIWPDLVRVDAVDKYTVRFYNATPDVTIEGRLSRYGSDIMNRRAWEQSASYLDWARRPVTTGPYKVVELKPDVSLTLEAHDEYWGGRPP
;
A
#
# COMPACT_ATOMS: atom_id res chain seq x y z
N MET A 1 0.09 -27.81 -76.77
CA MET A 1 0.90 -28.03 -75.54
C MET A 1 1.64 -26.72 -75.21
N SER A 2 1.03 -25.90 -74.36
CA SER A 2 1.53 -24.56 -73.97
C SER A 2 2.36 -24.67 -72.69
N LYS A 3 3.59 -24.14 -72.70
CA LYS A 3 4.54 -24.19 -71.57
C LYS A 3 4.15 -23.13 -70.52
N LEU A 4 3.74 -23.58 -69.33
CA LEU A 4 3.58 -22.69 -68.17
C LEU A 4 4.94 -22.16 -67.70
N THR A 5 5.18 -20.87 -67.88
CA THR A 5 6.33 -20.16 -67.28
C THR A 5 6.01 -19.69 -65.86
N ARG A 6 7.01 -19.73 -64.96
CA ARG A 6 6.94 -19.34 -63.53
C ARG A 6 6.29 -17.97 -63.25
N ARG A 7 6.31 -17.07 -64.24
CA ARG A 7 5.71 -15.73 -64.16
C ARG A 7 4.17 -15.72 -64.22
N THR A 8 3.56 -16.81 -64.68
CA THR A 8 2.08 -16.96 -64.79
C THR A 8 1.46 -17.39 -63.46
N ILE A 9 2.22 -18.09 -62.61
CA ILE A 9 1.75 -18.60 -61.30
C ILE A 9 1.57 -17.47 -60.27
N LEU A 10 2.32 -16.37 -60.39
CA LEU A 10 2.20 -15.23 -59.46
C LEU A 10 1.01 -14.28 -59.75
N LYS A 11 0.31 -14.42 -60.89
CA LYS A 11 -0.83 -13.57 -61.24
C LYS A 11 -2.19 -14.23 -61.05
N SER A 12 -2.24 -15.51 -60.66
CA SER A 12 -3.48 -16.28 -60.46
C SER A 12 -3.64 -16.83 -59.04
N GLY A 13 -2.99 -16.21 -58.04
CA GLY A 13 -3.14 -16.54 -56.62
C GLY A 13 -4.15 -15.66 -55.87
N GLY A 14 -5.00 -14.93 -56.58
CA GLY A 14 -6.15 -14.22 -56.01
C GLY A 14 -7.39 -15.10 -56.10
N ALA A 15 -8.05 -15.31 -54.96
CA ALA A 15 -9.34 -15.99 -54.77
C ALA A 15 -9.32 -17.54 -54.82
N ALA A 16 -8.84 -18.16 -53.75
CA ALA A 16 -9.39 -19.41 -53.25
C ALA A 16 -9.47 -19.35 -51.72
N ALA A 17 -10.67 -19.57 -51.20
CA ALA A 17 -11.02 -19.48 -49.79
C ALA A 17 -10.21 -20.45 -48.94
N GLY A 18 -9.45 -19.90 -48.01
CA GLY A 18 -8.92 -20.62 -46.86
C GLY A 18 -9.12 -19.73 -45.65
N THR A 19 -10.11 -20.03 -44.82
CA THR A 19 -10.19 -19.55 -43.44
C THR A 19 -8.98 -20.10 -42.68
N LEU A 20 -7.83 -19.49 -42.90
CA LEU A 20 -6.71 -19.58 -41.99
C LEU A 20 -7.15 -18.83 -40.74
N LEU A 21 -7.39 -19.58 -39.67
CA LEU A 21 -7.35 -19.10 -38.31
C LEU A 21 -5.97 -18.48 -38.09
N LEU A 22 -5.82 -17.22 -38.48
CA LEU A 22 -4.70 -16.41 -38.04
C LEU A 22 -4.77 -16.44 -36.51
N PRO A 23 -3.66 -16.76 -35.81
CA PRO A 23 -3.64 -16.58 -34.38
C PRO A 23 -3.99 -15.11 -34.16
N ARG A 24 -5.09 -14.86 -33.43
CA ARG A 24 -5.32 -13.56 -32.83
C ARG A 24 -4.14 -13.37 -31.89
N PHE A 25 -3.05 -12.80 -32.40
CA PHE A 25 -2.10 -12.10 -31.57
C PHE A 25 -2.98 -11.12 -30.80
N ALA A 26 -3.15 -11.38 -29.51
CA ALA A 26 -3.60 -10.36 -28.59
C ALA A 26 -2.61 -9.23 -28.80
N ILE A 27 -3.03 -8.20 -29.53
CA ILE A 27 -2.32 -6.92 -29.54
C ILE A 27 -2.32 -6.57 -28.06
N ALA A 28 -1.17 -6.72 -27.41
CA ALA A 28 -0.97 -6.12 -26.11
C ALA A 28 -1.38 -4.67 -26.30
N GLN A 29 -2.52 -4.26 -25.71
CA GLN A 29 -2.90 -2.87 -25.76
C GLN A 29 -1.72 -2.12 -25.16
N ALA A 30 -1.03 -1.32 -25.98
CA ALA A 30 0.01 -0.45 -25.49
C ALA A 30 -0.61 0.35 -24.34
N ASP A 31 0.00 0.26 -23.15
CA ASP A 31 -0.46 1.04 -22.01
C ASP A 31 -0.14 2.50 -22.30
N ASN A 32 -1.12 3.22 -22.86
CA ASN A 32 -0.97 4.60 -23.33
C ASN A 32 -1.01 5.63 -22.18
N ARG A 33 -0.74 5.19 -20.95
CA ARG A 33 -0.70 6.06 -19.78
C ARG A 33 0.47 7.05 -19.89
N PRO A 34 0.26 8.33 -19.55
CA PRO A 34 1.36 9.28 -19.46
C PRO A 34 2.31 8.91 -18.31
N SER A 35 3.61 9.07 -18.53
CA SER A 35 4.58 9.06 -17.43
C SER A 35 4.74 10.48 -16.88
N VAL A 36 4.74 10.62 -15.55
CA VAL A 36 4.97 11.89 -14.86
C VAL A 36 6.22 11.78 -14.01
N THR A 37 7.15 12.72 -14.18
CA THR A 37 8.32 12.86 -13.32
C THR A 37 8.14 14.05 -12.39
N ILE A 38 8.19 13.80 -11.08
CA ILE A 38 8.05 14.82 -10.04
C ILE A 38 9.42 15.02 -9.40
N ALA A 39 10.01 16.21 -9.58
CA ALA A 39 11.24 16.59 -8.90
C ALA A 39 10.92 17.05 -7.46
N VAL A 40 11.68 16.52 -6.49
CA VAL A 40 11.54 16.83 -5.06
C VAL A 40 12.91 17.12 -4.45
N GLN A 41 12.94 17.81 -3.30
CA GLN A 41 14.20 18.12 -2.61
C GLN A 41 14.96 16.86 -2.18
N LYS A 42 14.22 15.87 -1.63
CA LYS A 42 14.75 14.58 -1.20
C LYS A 42 13.62 13.55 -1.26
N VAL A 43 13.88 12.36 -1.81
CA VAL A 43 12.86 11.31 -1.98
C VAL A 43 12.39 10.77 -0.63
N THR A 44 13.30 10.33 0.23
CA THR A 44 13.02 9.90 1.61
C THR A 44 14.14 10.35 2.54
N ASN A 45 13.82 10.68 3.79
CA ASN A 45 14.83 10.97 4.81
C ASN A 45 15.49 9.70 5.34
N SER A 46 14.74 8.60 5.39
CA SER A 46 15.07 7.34 6.05
C SER A 46 15.59 6.23 5.13
N ASN A 47 15.65 6.48 3.82
CA ASN A 47 16.02 5.50 2.80
C ASN A 47 15.12 4.24 2.78
N VAL A 48 13.89 4.36 3.28
CA VAL A 48 12.80 3.38 3.24
C VAL A 48 11.46 4.07 2.97
N LEU A 49 10.41 3.27 2.73
CA LEU A 49 9.04 3.71 2.41
C LEU A 49 8.02 3.33 3.51
N ASP A 50 8.49 2.82 4.65
CA ASP A 50 7.65 2.58 5.83
C ASP A 50 7.19 3.91 6.45
N VAL A 51 5.88 4.16 6.51
CA VAL A 51 5.25 5.37 7.07
C VAL A 51 5.53 5.61 8.57
N LEU A 52 5.97 4.59 9.32
CA LEU A 52 6.39 4.76 10.71
C LEU A 52 7.83 5.27 10.83
N ARG A 53 8.62 5.16 9.76
CA ARG A 53 10.05 5.47 9.76
C ARG A 53 10.36 6.68 8.89
N GLU A 54 9.75 6.73 7.73
CA GLU A 54 9.74 7.91 6.89
C GLU A 54 8.64 8.85 7.35
N GLN A 55 9.00 10.07 7.76
CA GLN A 55 8.06 11.10 8.21
C GLN A 55 8.39 12.48 7.64
N SER A 56 8.91 12.53 6.42
CA SER A 56 9.14 13.79 5.73
C SER A 56 7.85 14.34 5.12
N ASN A 57 7.80 15.67 4.97
CA ASN A 57 6.74 16.34 4.22
C ASN A 57 6.69 15.87 2.76
N VAL A 58 7.82 15.46 2.17
CA VAL A 58 7.85 14.91 0.81
C VAL A 58 7.18 13.54 0.80
N GLY A 59 7.51 12.66 1.77
CA GLY A 59 6.88 11.35 1.89
C GLY A 59 5.36 11.44 2.01
N GLU A 60 4.89 12.29 2.93
CA GLU A 60 3.45 12.51 3.14
C GLU A 60 2.74 12.99 1.88
N ARG A 61 3.35 13.92 1.13
CA ARG A 61 2.70 14.54 -0.04
C ARG A 61 2.81 13.72 -1.32
N VAL A 62 3.87 12.93 -1.48
CA VAL A 62 4.22 12.35 -2.79
C VAL A 62 3.92 10.88 -2.85
N PHE A 63 4.22 10.10 -1.81
CA PHE A 63 4.05 8.65 -1.92
C PHE A 63 3.25 7.99 -0.81
N PHE A 64 2.97 8.62 0.33
CA PHE A 64 2.09 7.99 1.33
C PHE A 64 0.73 7.72 0.69
N SER A 65 0.05 8.73 0.15
CA SER A 65 -1.25 8.49 -0.52
C SER A 65 -1.14 7.83 -1.90
N SER A 66 0.06 7.67 -2.46
CA SER A 66 0.24 7.02 -3.78
C SER A 66 0.42 5.51 -3.64
N ILE A 67 1.04 5.03 -2.57
CA ILE A 67 1.28 3.59 -2.34
C ILE A 67 0.54 3.07 -1.11
N TRP A 68 0.39 3.86 -0.05
CA TRP A 68 -0.27 3.48 1.19
C TRP A 68 -1.72 3.95 1.24
N GLU A 69 -2.54 3.20 1.98
CA GLU A 69 -3.92 3.59 2.29
C GLU A 69 -4.29 3.22 3.72
N GLY A 70 -5.02 4.13 4.37
CA GLY A 70 -5.63 3.93 5.67
C GLY A 70 -7.05 3.38 5.60
N LEU A 71 -7.57 2.95 6.76
CA LEU A 71 -8.97 2.54 6.92
C LEU A 71 -9.92 3.70 6.63
N ILE A 72 -9.62 4.88 7.19
CA ILE A 72 -10.37 6.11 6.96
C ILE A 72 -9.51 7.02 6.08
N SER A 73 -10.12 7.61 5.06
CA SER A 73 -9.46 8.57 4.17
C SER A 73 -9.96 9.99 4.47
N LYS A 74 -9.37 10.97 3.78
CA LYS A 74 -9.76 12.38 3.86
C LYS A 74 -10.13 12.91 2.50
N ASN A 75 -11.14 13.77 2.45
CA ASN A 75 -11.41 14.52 1.25
C ASN A 75 -10.39 15.64 1.06
N TRP A 76 -9.28 15.32 0.39
CA TRP A 76 -8.20 16.27 0.07
C TRP A 76 -8.63 17.41 -0.86
N ARG A 77 -9.77 17.27 -1.56
CA ARG A 77 -10.33 18.31 -2.43
C ARG A 77 -11.43 19.13 -1.76
N GLY A 78 -11.83 18.75 -0.55
CA GLY A 78 -12.90 19.39 0.23
C GLY A 78 -12.38 20.02 1.52
N SER A 79 -13.17 19.88 2.59
CA SER A 79 -12.87 20.43 3.92
C SER A 79 -12.07 19.47 4.82
N LEU A 80 -11.35 18.51 4.22
CA LEU A 80 -10.59 17.47 4.93
C LEU A 80 -11.44 16.58 5.84
N GLU A 81 -12.74 16.49 5.57
CA GLU A 81 -13.64 15.61 6.28
C GLU A 81 -13.26 14.14 6.08
N ALA A 82 -13.54 13.31 7.09
CA ALA A 82 -13.33 11.88 7.02
C ALA A 82 -14.27 11.26 5.98
N VAL A 83 -13.71 10.44 5.09
CA VAL A 83 -14.44 9.70 4.06
C VAL A 83 -14.02 8.23 4.05
N PRO A 84 -14.85 7.30 3.54
CA PRO A 84 -14.48 5.89 3.41
C PRO A 84 -13.18 5.70 2.64
N GLY A 85 -12.22 4.97 3.25
CA GLY A 85 -11.01 4.49 2.60
C GLY A 85 -11.11 2.99 2.35
N LEU A 86 -10.18 2.23 2.94
CA LEU A 86 -10.26 0.77 3.01
C LEU A 86 -11.42 0.29 3.87
N ALA A 87 -11.92 1.12 4.79
CA ALA A 87 -13.16 0.87 5.52
C ALA A 87 -14.37 1.50 4.83
N THR A 88 -15.47 0.77 4.79
CA THR A 88 -16.77 1.24 4.28
C THR A 88 -17.66 1.82 5.39
N GLU A 89 -17.47 1.38 6.62
CA GLU A 89 -18.22 1.80 7.81
C GLU A 89 -17.32 1.67 9.04
N TRP A 90 -17.51 2.57 10.02
CA TRP A 90 -16.96 2.42 11.35
C TRP A 90 -17.95 2.96 12.37
N ARG A 91 -17.92 2.40 13.57
CA ARG A 91 -18.77 2.83 14.68
C ARG A 91 -18.04 2.70 15.99
N ARG A 92 -18.33 3.64 16.88
CA ARG A 92 -17.90 3.60 18.26
C ARG A 92 -18.84 2.70 19.05
N ILE A 93 -18.30 1.67 19.69
CA ILE A 93 -19.08 0.73 20.53
C ILE A 93 -19.19 1.30 21.95
N ASP A 94 -18.08 1.83 22.47
CA ASP A 94 -17.98 2.51 23.76
C ASP A 94 -16.84 3.54 23.71
N ASP A 95 -16.47 4.12 24.85
CA ASP A 95 -15.43 5.14 24.92
C ASP A 95 -14.01 4.62 24.66
N GLN A 96 -13.80 3.30 24.66
CA GLN A 96 -12.52 2.62 24.46
C GLN A 96 -12.46 1.76 23.18
N THR A 97 -13.59 1.52 22.53
CA THR A 97 -13.72 0.52 21.46
C THR A 97 -14.33 1.10 20.19
N VAL A 98 -13.62 0.93 19.06
CA VAL A 98 -14.10 1.27 17.72
C VAL A 98 -14.12 0.02 16.83
N GLU A 99 -15.25 -0.24 16.19
CA GLU A 99 -15.41 -1.30 15.20
C GLU A 99 -15.36 -0.71 13.79
N VAL A 100 -14.68 -1.41 12.88
CA VAL A 100 -14.46 -0.99 11.50
C VAL A 100 -14.79 -2.13 10.56
N LYS A 101 -15.60 -1.87 9.53
CA LYS A 101 -15.90 -2.80 8.44
C LYS A 101 -15.08 -2.47 7.21
N LEU A 102 -14.39 -3.48 6.68
CA LEU A 102 -13.50 -3.38 5.54
C LEU A 102 -14.28 -3.50 4.22
N ARG A 103 -13.73 -2.85 3.19
CA ARG A 103 -14.13 -3.06 1.80
C ARG A 103 -13.74 -4.46 1.35
N GLN A 104 -14.69 -5.18 0.77
CA GLN A 104 -14.46 -6.51 0.24
C GLN A 104 -13.80 -6.46 -1.15
N GLY A 105 -13.01 -7.47 -1.48
CA GLY A 105 -12.39 -7.62 -2.80
C GLY A 105 -11.23 -6.67 -3.08
N VAL A 106 -10.78 -5.87 -2.09
CA VAL A 106 -9.58 -5.03 -2.24
C VAL A 106 -8.36 -5.93 -2.43
N LYS A 107 -7.55 -5.59 -3.43
CA LYS A 107 -6.30 -6.27 -3.73
C LYS A 107 -5.11 -5.48 -3.24
N PHE A 108 -4.10 -6.19 -2.75
CA PHE A 108 -2.76 -5.66 -2.60
C PHE A 108 -2.03 -5.65 -3.95
N HIS A 109 -0.91 -4.93 -4.03
CA HIS A 109 -0.07 -4.83 -5.23
C HIS A 109 0.40 -6.17 -5.81
N ASN A 110 0.40 -7.24 -5.00
CA ASN A 110 0.77 -8.61 -5.38
C ASN A 110 -0.44 -9.51 -5.72
N GLY A 111 -1.67 -8.98 -5.73
CA GLY A 111 -2.90 -9.72 -6.05
C GLY A 111 -3.58 -10.40 -4.85
N ASP A 112 -2.94 -10.42 -3.68
CA ASP A 112 -3.57 -10.93 -2.47
C ASP A 112 -4.79 -10.10 -2.08
N GLU A 113 -5.78 -10.74 -1.49
CA GLU A 113 -6.93 -10.04 -0.91
C GLU A 113 -6.56 -9.39 0.43
N LEU A 114 -7.07 -8.18 0.67
CA LEU A 114 -7.08 -7.53 1.97
C LEU A 114 -8.12 -8.18 2.91
N THR A 115 -7.68 -8.58 4.10
CA THR A 115 -8.56 -9.09 5.15
C THR A 115 -8.31 -8.43 6.51
N ALA A 116 -9.18 -8.72 7.47
CA ALA A 116 -9.02 -8.31 8.87
C ALA A 116 -7.66 -8.75 9.47
N GLU A 117 -7.09 -9.87 9.02
CA GLU A 117 -5.79 -10.36 9.51
C GLU A 117 -4.64 -9.43 9.13
N ASP A 118 -4.69 -8.81 7.95
CA ASP A 118 -3.69 -7.84 7.50
C ASP A 118 -3.75 -6.56 8.36
N VAL A 119 -4.96 -6.15 8.78
CA VAL A 119 -5.16 -5.03 9.69
C VAL A 119 -4.64 -5.39 11.08
N VAL A 120 -5.03 -6.53 11.65
CA VAL A 120 -4.52 -7.00 12.96
C VAL A 120 -3.00 -7.07 12.94
N PHE A 121 -2.42 -7.61 11.88
CA PHE A 121 -0.97 -7.72 11.74
C PHE A 121 -0.28 -6.36 11.66
N THR A 122 -0.86 -5.41 10.93
CA THR A 122 -0.35 -4.03 10.82
C THR A 122 -0.16 -3.39 12.20
N PHE A 123 -1.13 -3.56 13.10
CA PHE A 123 -1.10 -3.03 14.47
C PHE A 123 -0.50 -4.01 15.51
N SER A 124 0.20 -5.06 15.07
CA SER A 124 0.77 -6.07 15.98
C SER A 124 2.04 -5.57 16.68
N ARG A 125 2.46 -6.31 17.72
CA ARG A 125 3.79 -6.12 18.32
C ARG A 125 4.92 -6.45 17.33
N GLU A 126 4.76 -7.49 16.52
CA GLU A 126 5.77 -7.89 15.54
C GLU A 126 6.09 -6.77 14.54
N ARG A 127 5.05 -6.06 14.09
CA ARG A 127 5.18 -4.99 13.11
C ARG A 127 5.44 -3.64 13.78
N MET A 128 4.54 -3.23 14.68
CA MET A 128 4.36 -1.83 15.03
C MET A 128 4.89 -1.52 16.43
N PHE A 129 4.61 -2.36 17.42
CA PHE A 129 4.84 -2.00 18.82
C PHE A 129 6.08 -2.62 19.47
N GLY A 130 6.72 -3.63 18.86
CA GLY A 130 7.81 -4.37 19.49
C GLY A 130 7.46 -4.82 20.92
N GLU A 131 8.39 -4.61 21.84
CA GLU A 131 8.19 -4.89 23.27
C GLU A 131 7.44 -3.79 24.03
N THR A 132 7.10 -2.67 23.37
CA THR A 132 6.45 -1.54 24.04
C THR A 132 5.03 -1.87 24.47
N GLU A 133 4.62 -1.28 25.59
CA GLU A 133 3.27 -1.43 26.14
C GLU A 133 2.52 -0.10 26.09
N ALA A 134 1.19 -0.18 26.07
CA ALA A 134 0.34 1.00 26.18
C ALA A 134 0.65 1.71 27.51
N LYS A 135 1.06 2.98 27.45
CA LYS A 135 1.37 3.79 28.63
C LYS A 135 0.44 4.98 28.67
N SER A 136 -0.33 5.07 29.76
CA SER A 136 -1.05 6.28 30.13
C SER A 136 -0.05 7.44 30.29
N ARG A 137 -0.04 8.35 29.31
CA ARG A 137 0.33 9.78 29.43
C ARG A 137 1.81 10.22 29.47
N SER A 138 2.72 9.60 28.73
CA SER A 138 3.98 10.31 28.41
C SER A 138 4.25 10.37 26.90
N THR A 139 4.24 11.60 26.38
CA THR A 139 4.61 11.92 25.00
C THR A 139 6.05 11.46 24.73
N ILE A 140 6.22 10.45 23.89
CA ILE A 140 7.54 10.04 23.40
C ILE A 140 8.03 11.13 22.46
N GLN A 141 9.13 11.79 22.83
CA GLN A 141 9.85 12.68 21.92
C GLN A 141 10.72 11.82 21.00
N ALA A 142 10.33 11.71 19.74
CA ALA A 142 11.12 11.02 18.72
C ALA A 142 11.91 12.08 17.94
N PHE A 143 13.16 12.34 18.33
CA PHE A 143 14.09 13.09 17.49
C PHE A 143 15.54 12.59 17.62
N GLU A 144 16.21 12.68 16.47
CA GLU A 144 17.65 12.53 16.18
C GLU A 144 18.26 11.12 16.08
N LYS A 145 18.64 10.83 14.83
CA LYS A 145 19.42 9.70 14.29
C LYS A 145 18.60 8.49 13.87
N ILE A 146 18.56 8.29 12.55
CA ILE A 146 18.11 7.09 11.86
C ILE A 146 19.19 6.01 12.08
N PRO A 147 18.97 5.00 12.94
CA PRO A 147 19.92 3.91 13.11
C PRO A 147 19.87 3.04 11.84
N MET A 148 21.03 2.60 11.35
CA MET A 148 21.06 1.60 10.28
C MET A 148 20.51 0.27 10.82
N PRO A 149 19.54 -0.38 10.16
CA PRO A 149 18.98 -1.63 10.65
C PRO A 149 20.02 -2.75 10.69
N LYS A 150 19.93 -3.59 11.73
CA LYS A 150 20.67 -4.85 11.84
C LYS A 150 20.06 -5.89 10.88
N PRO A 151 20.81 -6.90 10.42
CA PRO A 151 20.25 -7.97 9.59
C PRO A 151 19.17 -8.77 10.36
N GLY A 152 17.93 -8.79 9.86
CA GLY A 152 16.78 -9.49 10.44
C GLY A 152 15.44 -8.75 10.28
N LYS A 153 14.37 -9.27 10.89
CA LYS A 153 13.06 -8.58 11.03
C LYS A 153 12.92 -7.81 12.36
N GLU A 154 14.03 -7.57 13.05
CA GLU A 154 14.06 -6.70 14.21
C GLU A 154 13.63 -5.28 13.82
N LEU A 155 12.68 -4.72 14.56
CA LEU A 155 12.22 -3.36 14.31
C LEU A 155 13.32 -2.35 14.69
N PRO A 156 13.64 -1.39 13.81
CA PRO A 156 14.43 -0.24 14.21
C PRO A 156 13.80 0.46 15.44
N PRO A 157 14.59 0.91 16.43
CA PRO A 157 14.05 1.46 17.69
C PRO A 157 13.08 2.63 17.52
N ASP A 158 13.22 3.38 16.44
CA ASP A 158 12.34 4.48 16.06
C ASP A 158 10.94 4.03 15.67
N VAL A 159 10.76 2.82 15.11
CA VAL A 159 9.44 2.32 14.68
C VAL A 159 8.49 2.16 15.87
N PRO A 160 8.80 1.39 16.94
CA PRO A 160 7.94 1.31 18.12
C PRO A 160 7.75 2.65 18.85
N ALA A 161 8.79 3.49 18.88
CA ALA A 161 8.71 4.81 19.52
C ALA A 161 7.70 5.72 18.81
N VAL A 162 7.76 5.76 17.47
CA VAL A 162 6.80 6.49 16.65
C VAL A 162 5.40 5.87 16.77
N ALA A 163 5.29 4.54 16.70
CA ALA A 163 4.02 3.84 16.84
C ALA A 163 3.31 4.22 18.13
N ARG A 164 4.01 4.23 19.27
CA ARG A 164 3.44 4.62 20.56
C ARG A 164 3.13 6.11 20.66
N ARG A 165 3.84 6.98 19.94
CA ARG A 165 3.44 8.39 19.81
C ARG A 165 2.10 8.54 19.06
N ILE A 166 1.86 7.73 18.03
CA ILE A 166 0.63 7.75 17.23
C ILE A 166 -0.51 6.99 17.92
N TRP A 167 -0.21 5.89 18.60
CA TRP A 167 -1.13 4.97 19.26
C TRP A 167 -0.71 4.73 20.72
N PRO A 168 -0.84 5.75 21.59
CA PRO A 168 -0.30 5.70 22.95
C PRO A 168 -0.94 4.61 23.81
N ASP A 169 -2.26 4.48 23.70
CA ASP A 169 -3.06 3.62 24.57
C ASP A 169 -3.63 2.40 23.84
N LEU A 170 -3.31 2.17 22.56
CA LEU A 170 -3.82 1.03 21.81
C LEU A 170 -3.28 -0.27 22.42
N VAL A 171 -4.19 -1.13 22.88
CA VAL A 171 -3.86 -2.40 23.52
C VAL A 171 -3.76 -3.50 22.48
N ARG A 172 -4.78 -3.62 21.63
CA ARG A 172 -4.91 -4.67 20.63
C ARG A 172 -5.93 -4.32 19.55
N VAL A 173 -5.84 -5.04 18.45
CA VAL A 173 -6.81 -5.06 17.37
C VAL A 173 -7.22 -6.52 17.17
N ASP A 174 -8.52 -6.78 17.15
CA ASP A 174 -9.04 -8.12 16.87
C ASP A 174 -9.72 -8.16 15.50
N ALA A 175 -9.60 -9.29 14.82
CA ALA A 175 -10.51 -9.67 13.76
C ALA A 175 -11.79 -10.26 14.38
N VAL A 176 -12.91 -9.58 14.19
CA VAL A 176 -14.24 -10.09 14.58
C VAL A 176 -14.71 -11.13 13.56
N ASP A 177 -14.45 -10.84 12.28
CA ASP A 177 -14.64 -11.75 11.16
C ASP A 177 -13.66 -11.37 10.03
N LYS A 178 -13.79 -11.97 8.84
CA LYS A 178 -12.87 -11.75 7.70
C LYS A 178 -12.75 -10.28 7.29
N TYR A 179 -13.81 -9.47 7.45
CA TYR A 179 -13.89 -8.08 7.00
C TYR A 179 -14.30 -7.11 8.12
N THR A 180 -14.26 -7.52 9.38
CA THR A 180 -14.59 -6.66 10.51
C THR A 180 -13.48 -6.73 11.54
N VAL A 181 -12.99 -5.56 11.98
CA VAL A 181 -11.98 -5.44 13.03
C VAL A 181 -12.47 -4.56 14.17
N ARG A 182 -11.95 -4.81 15.39
CA ARG A 182 -12.18 -3.97 16.56
C ARG A 182 -10.87 -3.50 17.17
N PHE A 183 -10.79 -2.20 17.39
CA PHE A 183 -9.68 -1.53 18.07
C PHE A 183 -10.04 -1.34 19.54
N TYR A 184 -9.13 -1.72 20.44
CA TYR A 184 -9.33 -1.64 21.89
C TYR A 184 -8.25 -0.77 22.52
N ASN A 185 -8.67 0.31 23.18
CA ASN A 185 -7.79 1.25 23.85
C ASN A 185 -7.78 1.02 25.37
N ALA A 186 -6.66 1.28 26.03
CA ALA A 186 -6.50 1.09 27.47
C ALA A 186 -7.29 2.14 28.28
N THR A 187 -7.55 3.30 27.68
CA THR A 187 -8.23 4.45 28.28
C THR A 187 -9.30 4.98 27.31
N PRO A 188 -10.33 5.68 27.80
CA PRO A 188 -11.28 6.36 26.93
C PRO A 188 -10.56 7.30 25.94
N ASP A 189 -10.73 7.08 24.64
CA ASP A 189 -10.13 7.91 23.58
C ASP A 189 -11.15 8.20 22.47
N VAL A 190 -11.62 9.45 22.44
CA VAL A 190 -12.55 9.98 21.42
C VAL A 190 -11.87 10.27 20.08
N THR A 191 -10.55 10.08 19.97
CA THR A 191 -9.74 10.44 18.81
C THR A 191 -9.33 9.25 17.94
N ILE A 192 -9.73 8.03 18.28
CA ILE A 192 -9.36 6.79 17.57
C ILE A 192 -9.65 6.89 16.06
N GLU A 193 -10.85 7.34 15.68
CA GLU A 193 -11.26 7.52 14.28
C GLU A 193 -10.38 8.57 13.58
N GLY A 194 -10.00 9.63 14.30
CA GLY A 194 -9.05 10.64 13.82
C GLY A 194 -7.66 10.06 13.57
N ARG A 195 -7.18 9.15 14.41
CA ARG A 195 -5.91 8.42 14.22
C ARG A 195 -5.97 7.46 13.03
N LEU A 196 -7.11 6.78 12.83
CA LEU A 196 -7.37 5.91 11.67
C LEU A 196 -7.43 6.66 10.32
N SER A 197 -7.46 7.99 10.36
CA SER A 197 -7.46 8.87 9.17
C SER A 197 -6.10 9.51 8.86
N ARG A 198 -5.04 9.10 9.58
CA ARG A 198 -3.70 9.71 9.49
C ARG A 198 -2.64 8.67 9.20
N TYR A 199 -1.48 9.15 8.75
CA TYR A 199 -0.33 8.28 8.52
C TYR A 199 0.02 7.48 9.79
N GLY A 200 0.47 6.24 9.59
CA GLY A 200 0.70 5.31 10.69
C GLY A 200 -0.55 4.51 11.09
N SER A 201 -1.64 4.64 10.33
CA SER A 201 -2.76 3.69 10.32
C SER A 201 -2.92 2.96 8.98
N ASP A 202 -1.94 3.08 8.10
CA ASP A 202 -1.96 2.52 6.75
C ASP A 202 -1.74 1.01 6.76
N ILE A 203 -2.52 0.28 5.97
CA ILE A 203 -2.55 -1.18 6.02
C ILE A 203 -1.52 -1.80 5.07
N MET A 204 -0.79 -2.79 5.58
CA MET A 204 0.20 -3.56 4.83
C MET A 204 -0.23 -5.01 4.63
N ASN A 205 0.32 -5.63 3.59
CA ASN A 205 0.16 -7.06 3.35
C ASN A 205 1.02 -7.87 4.33
N ARG A 206 0.37 -8.67 5.19
CA ARG A 206 1.03 -9.54 6.17
C ARG A 206 1.92 -10.59 5.49
N ARG A 207 1.42 -11.22 4.43
CA ARG A 207 2.08 -12.35 3.76
C ARG A 207 3.40 -11.91 3.11
N ALA A 208 3.41 -10.72 2.50
CA ALA A 208 4.60 -10.10 1.91
C ALA A 208 5.63 -9.70 2.97
N TRP A 209 5.19 -9.29 4.16
CA TRP A 209 6.08 -9.14 5.31
C TRP A 209 6.68 -10.49 5.72
N GLU A 210 5.87 -11.54 5.85
CA GLU A 210 6.34 -12.88 6.22
C GLU A 210 7.38 -13.41 5.21
N GLN A 211 7.18 -13.14 3.91
CA GLN A 211 8.08 -13.53 2.83
C GLN A 211 9.35 -12.69 2.72
N SER A 212 9.41 -11.50 3.36
CA SER A 212 10.61 -10.67 3.29
C SER A 212 11.76 -11.27 4.09
N ALA A 213 12.99 -11.14 3.59
CA ALA A 213 14.17 -11.62 4.29
C ALA A 213 14.54 -10.75 5.51
N SER A 214 14.20 -9.46 5.46
CA SER A 214 14.46 -8.51 6.55
C SER A 214 13.40 -7.41 6.60
N TYR A 215 13.41 -6.64 7.70
CA TYR A 215 12.65 -5.39 7.79
C TYR A 215 13.02 -4.44 6.66
N LEU A 216 14.32 -4.30 6.35
CA LEU A 216 14.80 -3.35 5.35
C LEU A 216 14.34 -3.71 3.94
N ASP A 217 14.33 -4.99 3.59
CA ASP A 217 13.86 -5.46 2.28
C ASP A 217 12.38 -5.15 2.09
N TRP A 218 11.58 -5.42 3.12
CA TRP A 218 10.16 -5.06 3.12
C TRP A 218 9.97 -3.54 3.08
N ALA A 219 10.66 -2.78 3.93
CA ALA A 219 10.44 -1.35 4.07
C ALA A 219 10.85 -0.57 2.82
N ARG A 220 11.74 -1.11 1.97
CA ARG A 220 12.11 -0.50 0.68
C ARG A 220 11.15 -0.84 -0.45
N ARG A 221 10.38 -1.91 -0.33
CA ARG A 221 9.41 -2.39 -1.33
C ARG A 221 8.14 -2.92 -0.65
N PRO A 222 7.42 -2.06 0.10
CA PRO A 222 6.23 -2.50 0.81
C PRO A 222 5.15 -2.93 -0.19
N VAL A 223 4.41 -3.98 0.16
CA VAL A 223 3.23 -4.43 -0.58
C VAL A 223 1.98 -3.92 0.14
N THR A 224 1.25 -3.03 -0.52
CA THR A 224 0.12 -2.28 0.04
C THR A 224 -1.02 -2.23 -0.99
N THR A 225 -2.07 -1.45 -0.76
CA THR A 225 -3.28 -1.45 -1.60
C THR A 225 -3.40 -0.24 -2.53
N GLY A 226 -2.52 0.78 -2.36
CA GLY A 226 -2.65 2.07 -3.02
C GLY A 226 -2.60 2.02 -4.56
N PRO A 227 -2.91 3.15 -5.22
CA PRO A 227 -3.05 3.25 -6.67
C PRO A 227 -1.75 3.00 -7.44
N TYR A 228 -0.59 3.12 -6.81
CA TYR A 228 0.70 2.86 -7.43
C TYR A 228 1.52 1.91 -6.57
N LYS A 229 2.34 1.09 -7.21
CA LYS A 229 3.23 0.12 -6.56
C LYS A 229 4.69 0.40 -6.88
N VAL A 230 5.57 0.01 -5.96
CA VAL A 230 7.00 0.32 -6.03
C VAL A 230 7.70 -0.59 -7.04
N VAL A 231 8.19 0.01 -8.13
CA VAL A 231 9.08 -0.67 -9.07
C VAL A 231 10.48 -0.72 -8.49
N GLU A 232 11.01 0.44 -8.12
CA GLU A 232 12.39 0.61 -7.67
C GLU A 232 12.53 1.82 -6.76
N LEU A 233 13.26 1.66 -5.65
CA LEU A 233 13.77 2.76 -4.84
C LEU A 233 15.29 2.77 -4.98
N LYS A 234 15.83 3.84 -5.56
CA LYS A 234 17.26 4.17 -5.51
C LYS A 234 17.45 5.21 -4.40
N PRO A 235 18.02 4.83 -3.23
CA PRO A 235 18.23 5.74 -2.12
C PRO A 235 18.92 7.04 -2.56
N ASP A 236 18.41 8.17 -2.07
CA ASP A 236 18.89 9.52 -2.40
C ASP A 236 18.88 9.90 -3.91
N VAL A 237 18.31 9.07 -4.79
CA VAL A 237 18.29 9.29 -6.25
C VAL A 237 16.86 9.36 -6.80
N SER A 238 16.06 8.29 -6.66
CA SER A 238 14.74 8.22 -7.29
C SER A 238 13.84 7.15 -6.67
N LEU A 239 12.52 7.39 -6.71
CA LEU A 239 11.48 6.38 -6.50
C LEU A 239 10.69 6.22 -7.79
N THR A 240 10.71 5.02 -8.36
CA THR A 240 9.93 4.67 -9.56
C THR A 240 8.70 3.89 -9.12
N LEU A 241 7.53 4.38 -9.52
CA LEU A 241 6.24 3.75 -9.26
C LEU A 241 5.58 3.36 -10.58
N GLU A 242 4.78 2.30 -10.54
CA GLU A 242 3.90 1.91 -11.65
C GLU A 242 2.45 1.78 -11.18
N ALA A 243 1.50 1.91 -12.10
CA ALA A 243 0.09 1.83 -11.78
C ALA A 243 -0.30 0.44 -11.23
N HIS A 244 -1.17 0.43 -10.23
CA HIS A 244 -1.82 -0.78 -9.72
C HIS A 244 -3.13 -0.98 -10.48
N ASP A 245 -3.12 -1.83 -11.50
CA ASP A 245 -4.27 -2.02 -12.40
C ASP A 245 -5.53 -2.57 -11.71
N GLU A 246 -5.36 -3.34 -10.63
CA GLU A 246 -6.44 -3.89 -9.82
C GLU A 246 -6.85 -2.96 -8.65
N TYR A 247 -6.42 -1.69 -8.69
CA TYR A 247 -6.76 -0.73 -7.65
C TYR A 247 -8.28 -0.55 -7.53
N TRP A 248 -8.77 -0.71 -6.31
CA TRP A 248 -10.21 -0.69 -6.01
C TRP A 248 -10.86 0.67 -6.27
N GLY A 249 -10.08 1.77 -6.23
CA GLY A 249 -10.54 3.13 -6.50
C GLY A 249 -10.69 3.45 -8.00
N GLY A 250 -10.50 2.45 -8.87
CA GLY A 250 -10.52 2.60 -10.33
C GLY A 250 -9.13 2.64 -10.92
N ARG A 251 -9.03 2.42 -12.24
CA ARG A 251 -7.74 2.33 -12.94
C ARG A 251 -6.95 3.65 -12.80
N PRO A 252 -5.77 3.65 -12.17
CA PRO A 252 -4.93 4.84 -12.05
C PRO A 252 -4.52 5.36 -13.45
N PRO A 253 -4.47 6.70 -13.64
CA PRO A 253 -4.02 7.31 -14.89
C PRO A 253 -2.53 7.10 -15.12
#